data_AF-A0A7Y2ARI1-F1
#
_entry.id   AF-A0A7Y2ARI1-F1
#
_cell.length_a   1.000
_cell.length_b   1.000
_cell.length_c   1.000
_cell.angle_alpha   90.00
_cell.angle_beta   90.00
_cell.angle_gamma   90.00
#
_symmetry.space_group_name_H-M   'P 1'
#
loop_
_entity.id
_entity.type
_entity.pdbx_description
1 polymer ?
#
loop_
_entity_poly.entity_id
_entity_poly.type
_entity_poly.pdbx_seq_one_letter_code
_entity_poly.pdbx_strand_id
1 'polypeptide(L)'
;MIKVPSLLVIIYLSFTTTLGAQDHSHGSGHALMYPNIDGYVTLKADLHQHTVFSDGEVWPTIRVMEALRENLDAISLTEHLEYQPHEQDIPH
;
A
#
# COMPACT_ATOMS: atom_id res chain seq x y z
N MET A 1 -12.05 -39.93 -34.84
CA MET A 1 -10.98 -39.03 -34.35
C MET A 1 -11.16 -37.68 -35.04
N ILE A 2 -11.77 -36.71 -34.36
CA ILE A 2 -12.14 -35.41 -34.94
C ILE A 2 -10.88 -34.55 -35.05
N LYS A 3 -10.45 -34.22 -36.27
CA LYS A 3 -9.35 -33.27 -36.50
C LYS A 3 -9.90 -31.86 -36.26
N VAL A 4 -9.61 -31.28 -35.10
CA VAL A 4 -9.93 -29.87 -34.84
C VAL A 4 -8.99 -29.02 -35.72
N PRO A 5 -9.49 -28.18 -36.63
CA PRO A 5 -8.65 -27.33 -37.46
C PRO A 5 -7.88 -26.33 -36.59
N SER A 6 -6.59 -26.15 -36.87
CA SER A 6 -5.68 -25.29 -36.10
C SER A 6 -6.18 -23.85 -35.93
N LEU A 7 -7.01 -23.38 -36.86
CA LEU A 7 -7.66 -22.06 -36.79
C LEU A 7 -8.63 -21.94 -35.59
N LEU A 8 -9.38 -23.00 -35.26
CA LEU A 8 -10.30 -22.99 -34.11
C LEU A 8 -9.55 -22.97 -32.78
N VAL A 9 -8.38 -23.61 -32.72
CA VAL A 9 -7.49 -23.57 -31.54
C VAL A 9 -6.94 -22.15 -31.34
N ILE A 10 -6.52 -21.49 -32.42
CA ILE A 10 -6.02 -20.11 -32.37
C ILE A 10 -7.12 -19.13 -31.95
N ILE A 11 -8.34 -19.28 -32.49
CA ILE A 11 -9.48 -18.43 -32.09
C ILE A 11 -9.82 -18.63 -30.61
N TYR A 12 -9.83 -19.88 -30.14
CA TYR A 12 -10.08 -20.19 -28.73
C TYR A 12 -9.00 -19.58 -27.82
N LEU A 13 -7.72 -19.69 -28.20
CA LEU A 13 -6.62 -19.10 -27.44
C LEU A 13 -6.74 -17.58 -27.37
N SER A 14 -7.02 -16.92 -28.50
CA SER A 14 -7.21 -15.47 -28.58
C SER A 14 -8.43 -14.96 -27.81
N PHE A 15 -9.45 -15.80 -27.62
CA PHE A 15 -10.62 -15.46 -26.80
C PHE A 15 -10.33 -15.60 -25.30
N THR A 16 -9.44 -16.51 -24.91
CA THR A 16 -9.03 -16.66 -23.50
C THR A 16 -8.13 -15.52 -23.01
N THR A 17 -7.34 -14.90 -23.88
CA THR A 17 -6.45 -13.79 -23.50
C THR A 17 -7.19 -12.48 -23.24
N THR A 18 -8.36 -12.25 -23.86
CA THR A 18 -9.16 -11.03 -23.65
C THR A 18 -10.01 -11.09 -22.38
N LEU A 19 -10.41 -12.29 -21.93
CA LEU A 19 -11.17 -12.49 -20.68
C LEU A 19 -10.32 -12.35 -19.41
N GLY A 20 -8.99 -12.42 -19.54
CA GLY A 20 -8.02 -12.32 -18.43
C GLY A 20 -7.46 -10.92 -18.18
N ALA A 21 -7.88 -9.90 -18.94
CA ALA A 21 -7.51 -8.51 -18.66
C ALA A 21 -8.30 -8.02 -17.44
N GLN A 22 -7.80 -8.34 -16.25
CA GLN A 22 -8.36 -7.86 -15.00
C GLN A 22 -8.15 -6.34 -14.94
N ASP A 23 -9.22 -5.57 -14.82
CA ASP A 23 -9.15 -4.15 -14.46
C ASP A 23 -8.73 -4.07 -12.99
N HIS A 24 -7.49 -3.68 -12.73
CA HIS A 24 -6.97 -3.46 -11.38
C HIS A 24 -6.96 -1.97 -11.11
N SER A 25 -7.86 -1.52 -10.25
CA SER A 25 -7.80 -0.15 -9.77
C SER A 25 -6.67 -0.04 -8.74
N HIS A 26 -5.69 0.82 -9.01
CA HIS A 26 -4.77 1.34 -7.97
C HIS A 26 -5.46 2.39 -7.08
N GLY A 27 -6.79 2.31 -6.96
CA GLY A 27 -7.56 3.17 -6.10
C GLY A 27 -7.08 2.99 -4.67
N SER A 28 -6.63 4.09 -4.07
CA SER A 28 -6.60 4.21 -2.62
C SER A 28 -7.88 3.63 -2.04
N GLY A 29 -7.77 2.67 -1.12
CA GLY A 29 -8.89 2.38 -0.23
C GLY A 29 -9.40 3.69 0.36
N HIS A 30 -10.72 3.80 0.55
CA HIS A 30 -11.29 4.94 1.24
C HIS A 30 -10.69 5.06 2.64
N ALA A 31 -10.49 6.30 3.10
CA ALA A 31 -10.07 6.59 4.46
C ALA A 31 -10.94 5.87 5.50
N LEU A 32 -10.30 5.34 6.55
CA LEU A 32 -11.01 4.60 7.59
C LEU A 32 -11.89 5.54 8.42
N MET A 33 -13.13 5.11 8.66
CA MET A 33 -14.12 5.84 9.45
C MET A 33 -14.51 4.99 10.65
N TYR A 34 -14.31 5.52 11.85
CA TYR A 34 -14.72 4.89 13.10
C TYR A 34 -15.73 5.77 13.82
N PRO A 35 -16.77 5.19 14.45
CA PRO A 35 -17.71 5.97 15.24
C PRO A 35 -17.04 6.47 16.52
N ASN A 36 -17.57 7.58 17.04
CA ASN A 36 -17.31 8.01 18.41
C ASN A 36 -18.04 7.09 19.40
N ILE A 37 -17.45 6.93 20.58
CA ILE A 37 -18.12 6.34 21.74
C ILE A 37 -18.82 7.46 22.51
N ASP A 38 -19.98 7.18 23.11
CA ASP A 38 -20.74 8.18 23.88
C ASP A 38 -19.86 8.89 24.92
N GLY A 39 -19.75 10.21 24.81
CA GLY A 39 -18.94 11.05 25.69
C GLY A 39 -17.46 11.19 25.30
N TYR A 40 -17.01 10.55 24.22
CA TYR A 40 -15.61 10.56 23.78
C TYR A 40 -15.46 10.90 22.29
N VAL A 41 -14.27 11.36 21.90
CA VAL A 41 -13.87 11.52 20.49
C VAL A 41 -12.87 10.42 20.15
N THR A 42 -13.17 9.63 19.13
CA THR A 42 -12.28 8.57 18.64
C THR A 42 -11.16 9.21 17.82
N LEU A 43 -9.92 9.03 18.26
CA LEU A 43 -8.73 9.43 17.51
C LEU A 43 -8.10 8.21 16.84
N LYS A 44 -7.76 8.33 15.56
CA LYS A 44 -6.99 7.34 14.81
C LYS A 44 -5.52 7.74 14.84
N ALA A 45 -4.64 6.83 15.23
CA ALA A 45 -3.22 7.12 15.28
C ALA A 45 -2.37 5.92 14.89
N ASP A 46 -1.23 6.22 14.27
CA ASP A 46 -0.12 5.28 14.15
C ASP A 46 1.02 5.75 15.05
N LEU A 47 1.25 5.01 16.13
CA LEU A 47 2.16 5.40 17.21
C LEU A 47 3.53 4.73 17.11
N HIS A 48 3.77 3.91 16.08
CA HIS A 48 5.06 3.26 15.89
C HIS A 48 5.29 2.96 14.42
N GLN A 49 6.15 3.77 13.79
CA GLN A 49 6.59 3.56 12.42
C GLN A 49 8.00 4.09 12.20
N HIS A 50 8.62 3.58 11.14
CA HIS A 50 10.02 3.84 10.79
C HIS A 50 10.10 4.47 9.39
N THR A 51 11.18 5.21 9.19
CA THR A 51 11.56 5.84 7.92
C THR A 51 12.97 5.45 7.55
N VAL A 52 13.48 5.94 6.42
CA VAL A 52 14.87 5.70 6.01
C VAL A 52 15.92 6.14 7.03
N PHE A 53 15.56 6.97 8.02
CA PHE A 53 16.48 7.37 9.09
C PHE A 53 16.85 6.26 10.08
N SER A 54 16.15 5.11 10.05
CA SER A 54 16.62 3.88 10.67
C SER A 54 16.54 2.70 9.69
N ASP A 55 15.54 1.84 9.82
CA ASP A 55 15.34 0.62 9.02
C ASP A 55 14.07 0.67 8.15
N GLY A 56 13.40 1.82 8.09
CA GLY A 56 12.31 2.04 7.16
C GLY A 56 12.79 2.30 5.73
N GLU A 57 11.87 2.23 4.78
CA GLU A 57 12.18 2.28 3.34
C GLU A 57 11.73 3.58 2.67
N VAL A 58 11.02 4.46 3.39
CA VAL A 58 10.41 5.68 2.83
C VAL A 58 10.87 6.93 3.56
N TRP A 59 10.91 8.05 2.83
CA TRP A 59 11.21 9.36 3.41
C TRP A 59 10.11 9.76 4.41
N PRO A 60 10.40 10.49 5.51
CA PRO A 60 9.38 10.84 6.50
C PRO A 60 8.16 11.56 5.96
N THR A 61 8.31 12.36 4.91
CA THR A 61 7.17 13.07 4.29
C THR A 61 6.16 12.10 3.67
N ILE A 62 6.59 10.91 3.24
CA ILE A 62 5.70 9.86 2.73
C ILE A 62 4.77 9.38 3.85
N ARG A 63 5.28 9.17 5.06
CA ARG A 63 4.47 8.79 6.23
C ARG A 63 3.39 9.82 6.56
N VAL A 64 3.72 11.11 6.41
CA VAL A 64 2.72 12.18 6.56
C VAL A 64 1.65 12.10 5.46
N MET A 65 2.03 11.84 4.22
CA MET A 65 1.07 11.68 3.12
C MET A 65 0.19 10.43 3.27
N GLU A 66 0.76 9.33 3.75
CA GLU A 66 0.01 8.11 4.10
C GLU A 66 -1.01 8.41 5.21
N ALA A 67 -0.60 9.08 6.28
CA ALA A 67 -1.49 9.49 7.36
C ALA A 67 -2.66 10.36 6.88
N LEU A 68 -2.41 11.33 6.00
CA LEU A 68 -3.45 12.18 5.41
C LEU A 68 -4.38 11.39 4.50
N ARG A 69 -3.83 10.46 3.70
CA ARG A 69 -4.60 9.59 2.79
C ARG A 69 -5.50 8.62 3.57
N GLU A 70 -5.04 8.11 4.69
CA GLU A 70 -5.76 7.18 5.55
C GLU A 70 -6.66 7.86 6.58
N ASN A 71 -6.58 9.19 6.70
CA ASN A 71 -7.29 10.01 7.68
C ASN A 71 -6.90 9.68 9.13
N LEU A 72 -5.60 9.54 9.41
CA LEU A 72 -5.08 9.47 10.78
C LEU A 72 -5.04 10.87 11.40
N ASP A 73 -5.36 10.98 12.69
CA ASP A 73 -5.36 12.24 13.43
C ASP A 73 -3.99 12.54 14.07
N ALA A 74 -3.20 11.50 14.33
CA ALA A 74 -1.85 11.63 14.86
C ALA A 74 -0.93 10.52 14.34
N ILE A 75 0.36 10.84 14.21
CA ILE A 75 1.41 9.86 13.93
C ILE A 75 2.63 10.09 14.82
N SER A 76 3.41 9.05 15.06
CA SER A 76 4.71 9.11 15.73
C SER A 76 5.77 8.39 14.90
N LEU A 77 6.84 9.10 14.53
CA LEU A 77 8.01 8.52 13.87
C LEU A 77 9.01 8.10 14.94
N THR A 78 9.18 6.80 15.13
CA THR A 78 9.89 6.20 16.28
C THR A 78 11.09 5.41 15.78
N GLU A 79 12.08 6.11 15.25
CA GLU A 79 13.29 5.51 14.69
C GLU A 79 14.09 4.72 15.73
N HIS A 80 14.81 3.69 15.29
CA HIS A 80 15.76 2.98 16.13
C HIS A 80 16.97 3.87 16.48
N LEU A 81 17.39 3.83 17.75
CA LEU A 81 18.62 4.51 18.19
C LEU A 81 19.86 3.64 17.92
N GLU A 82 19.75 2.33 18.14
CA GLU A 82 20.85 1.37 18.07
C GLU A 82 21.02 0.73 16.69
N TYR A 83 20.01 0.82 15.83
CA TYR A 83 19.98 0.11 14.55
C TYR A 83 19.63 1.03 13.40
N GLN A 84 20.65 1.48 12.67
CA GLN A 84 20.52 2.43 11.56
C GLN A 84 21.28 1.90 10.33
N PRO A 85 20.73 0.87 9.63
CA PRO A 85 21.40 0.25 8.50
C PRO A 85 21.72 1.21 7.35
N HIS A 86 21.00 2.32 7.23
CA HIS A 86 21.19 3.34 6.19
C HIS A 86 22.12 4.50 6.59
N GLU A 87 22.83 4.43 7.73
CA GLU A 87 23.70 5.51 8.23
C GLU A 87 24.76 5.97 7.20
N GLN A 88 25.21 5.05 6.32
CA GLN A 88 26.23 5.34 5.33
C GLN A 88 25.68 6.11 4.13
N ASP A 89 24.39 5.96 3.87
CA ASP A 89 23.70 6.57 2.72
C ASP A 89 23.05 7.90 3.08
N ILE A 90 22.73 8.13 4.35
CA ILE A 90 21.99 9.31 4.83
C ILE A 90 22.78 9.99 5.96
N PRO A 91 23.25 11.24 5.75
CA PRO A 91 23.96 11.97 6.79
C PRO A 91 23.02 12.38 7.93
N HIS A 92 23.51 12.26 9.16
CA HIS A 92 22.83 12.68 10.40
C HIS A 92 22.90 14.20 10.62
#